data_AF-T1CIK7-F1
#
_entry.id   AF-T1CIK7-F1
#
_cell.length_a   1.000
_cell.length_b   1.000
_cell.length_c   1.000
_cell.angle_alpha   90.00
_cell.angle_beta   90.00
_cell.angle_gamma   90.00
#
_symmetry.space_group_name_H-M   'P 1'
#
loop_
_entity.id
_entity.type
_entity.pdbx_description
1 polymer ?
#
loop_
_entity_poly.entity_id
_entity_poly.type
_entity_poly.pdbx_seq_one_letter_code
_entity_poly.pdbx_strand_id
1 'polypeptide(L)'
;MAIRVLLLNVVLLFVSFTSVAQEKRQVAGVQTRLLGTSQERPVVYYHLNSEEHIDIGFDLIGDDNVSLYYRIYRLPKGEEAELPPIQYLSNSWPVEVSGGRHSRSTRIPYVHYEIQIPNEKVSPLMSGFYILEVYSNDTDYSRGEGLVRVPFTVVEPFLDVDLEFQSFNIEGDLSQDQEVAVTVQDEDSKLLKNPQDITVEVWKNYAEDYRELSIPSQIHSDKIVYDARRAAIFRGGSEYEHFDLLDISSGSMLGIDSVVLASNGYHVYLPMGHNRIDRPYIFQPDLDGKRKIRSTAYGVSLPELEGEYYTVHFALEYEPVKAELRSGCVFRLAGEAFCFFPERTTMQIDERNGTAYCSVLLKQGYVEYAYTAQDRSGLLHHMGGEHRQTSNTYTAFVVADSPNEDSYRIVGATVQRYMGL
;
A
#
# COMPACT_ATOMS: atom_id res chain seq x y z
N MET A 1 -30.58 -69.76 -24.82
CA MET A 1 -29.64 -69.56 -23.70
C MET A 1 -29.59 -68.06 -23.41
N ALA A 2 -30.68 -67.43 -22.97
CA ALA A 2 -31.33 -67.45 -21.66
C ALA A 2 -30.51 -66.72 -20.55
N ILE A 3 -30.78 -65.41 -20.45
CA ILE A 3 -31.03 -64.60 -19.24
C ILE A 3 -30.12 -64.80 -18.02
N ARG A 4 -29.36 -63.76 -17.68
CA ARG A 4 -29.13 -63.33 -16.28
C ARG A 4 -29.16 -61.80 -16.22
N VAL A 5 -30.29 -61.27 -15.78
CA VAL A 5 -30.47 -59.89 -15.32
C VAL A 5 -29.91 -59.83 -13.89
N LEU A 6 -28.88 -59.01 -13.66
CA LEU A 6 -28.43 -58.67 -12.32
C LEU A 6 -28.96 -57.25 -12.00
N LEU A 7 -29.94 -57.17 -11.11
CA LEU A 7 -30.33 -55.92 -10.47
C LEU A 7 -29.14 -55.42 -9.64
N LEU A 8 -28.66 -54.20 -9.91
CA LEU A 8 -27.86 -53.44 -8.96
C LEU A 8 -28.59 -52.14 -8.67
N ASN A 9 -29.25 -52.10 -7.52
CA ASN A 9 -29.79 -50.88 -6.94
C ASN A 9 -28.62 -49.95 -6.60
N VAL A 10 -28.37 -48.95 -7.43
CA VAL A 10 -27.53 -47.81 -7.06
C VAL A 10 -28.44 -46.76 -6.43
N VAL A 11 -28.47 -46.75 -5.10
CA VAL A 11 -29.02 -45.64 -4.33
C VAL A 11 -28.05 -44.47 -4.50
N LEU A 12 -28.40 -43.50 -5.34
CA LEU A 12 -27.74 -42.20 -5.42
C LEU A 12 -28.10 -41.41 -4.16
N LEU A 13 -27.25 -41.49 -3.14
CA LEU A 13 -27.23 -40.55 -2.03
C LEU A 13 -26.69 -39.22 -2.58
N PHE A 14 -27.60 -38.33 -2.99
CA PHE A 14 -27.28 -36.91 -3.13
C PHE A 14 -27.07 -36.33 -1.73
N VAL A 15 -25.82 -36.38 -1.25
CA VAL A 15 -25.39 -35.51 -0.17
C VAL A 15 -25.10 -34.16 -0.81
N SER A 16 -26.10 -33.28 -0.75
CA SER A 16 -25.90 -31.87 -1.04
C SER A 16 -24.99 -31.30 0.05
N PHE A 17 -23.68 -31.24 -0.21
CA PHE A 17 -22.81 -30.35 0.54
C PHE A 17 -23.17 -28.92 0.13
N THR A 18 -24.14 -28.32 0.82
CA THR A 18 -24.21 -26.87 0.91
C THR A 18 -23.01 -26.44 1.74
N SER A 19 -21.87 -26.18 1.10
CA SER A 19 -20.88 -25.30 1.73
C SER A 19 -21.57 -23.96 1.87
N VAL A 20 -22.04 -23.66 3.08
CA VAL A 20 -22.27 -22.26 3.44
C VAL A 20 -20.87 -21.65 3.37
N ALA A 21 -20.56 -20.98 2.26
CA ALA A 21 -19.40 -20.12 2.21
C ALA A 21 -19.63 -19.08 3.30
N GLN A 22 -18.92 -19.21 4.42
CA GLN A 22 -18.93 -18.21 5.46
C GLN A 22 -18.45 -16.91 4.79
N GLU A 23 -19.31 -15.90 4.76
CA GLU A 23 -19.00 -14.62 4.15
C GLU A 23 -17.73 -14.11 4.84
N LYS A 24 -16.65 -13.95 4.07
CA LYS A 24 -15.37 -13.53 4.62
C LYS A 24 -15.57 -12.12 5.17
N ARG A 25 -15.32 -11.97 6.47
CA ARG A 25 -15.30 -10.67 7.17
C ARG A 25 -14.55 -9.63 6.33
N GLN A 26 -15.23 -8.55 5.96
CA GLN A 26 -14.67 -7.51 5.11
C GLN A 26 -14.04 -6.41 5.98
N VAL A 27 -12.71 -6.28 5.90
CA VAL A 27 -11.98 -5.12 6.45
C VAL A 27 -11.93 -4.00 5.42
N ALA A 28 -12.10 -2.75 5.85
CA ALA A 28 -11.98 -1.56 5.01
C ALA A 28 -11.34 -0.40 5.80
N GLY A 29 -11.15 0.76 5.15
CA GLY A 29 -10.74 2.00 5.82
C GLY A 29 -9.36 1.97 6.47
N VAL A 30 -8.49 1.00 6.12
CA VAL A 30 -7.15 0.87 6.70
C VAL A 30 -6.36 2.15 6.48
N GLN A 31 -5.92 2.81 7.55
CA GLN A 31 -5.11 4.03 7.55
C GLN A 31 -3.94 3.87 8.50
N THR A 32 -2.78 4.38 8.10
CA THR A 32 -1.62 4.52 8.96
C THR A 32 -1.36 6.00 9.21
N ARG A 33 -1.23 6.38 10.47
CA ARG A 33 -0.79 7.72 10.88
C ARG A 33 0.50 7.60 11.66
N LEU A 34 1.48 8.40 11.29
CA LEU A 34 2.68 8.52 12.09
C LEU A 34 2.51 9.69 13.06
N LEU A 35 2.77 9.41 14.32
CA LEU A 35 2.72 10.37 15.41
C LEU A 35 4.12 10.56 16.00
N GLY A 36 4.34 11.66 16.71
CA GLY A 36 5.67 12.05 17.22
C GLY A 36 6.55 12.77 16.19
N THR A 37 6.06 12.98 14.96
CA THR A 37 6.73 13.77 13.92
C THR A 37 5.72 14.58 13.10
N SER A 38 6.20 15.61 12.40
CA SER A 38 5.42 16.42 11.45
C SER A 38 5.61 16.00 9.99
N GLN A 39 6.55 15.09 9.73
CA GLN A 39 6.88 14.63 8.39
C GLN A 39 5.85 13.59 7.92
N GLU A 40 5.21 13.83 6.78
CA GLU A 40 4.41 12.82 6.11
C GLU A 40 5.32 11.80 5.41
N ARG A 41 5.03 10.51 5.59
CA ARG A 41 5.81 9.38 5.06
C ARG A 41 4.87 8.38 4.39
N PRO A 42 4.78 8.33 3.04
CA PRO A 42 3.95 7.37 2.34
C PRO A 42 4.32 5.91 2.65
N VAL A 43 5.62 5.60 2.68
CA VAL A 43 6.13 4.35 3.24
C VAL A 43 6.34 4.53 4.73
N VAL A 44 5.60 3.77 5.54
CA VAL A 44 5.53 3.99 6.98
C VAL A 44 6.77 3.46 7.68
N TYR A 45 7.47 4.33 8.40
CA TYR A 45 8.57 3.95 9.28
C TYR A 45 8.65 4.84 10.51
N TYR A 46 9.21 4.29 11.59
CA TYR A 46 9.55 5.04 12.80
C TYR A 46 10.96 4.70 13.29
N HIS A 47 11.55 5.62 14.05
CA HIS A 47 12.89 5.42 14.62
C HIS A 47 12.84 4.63 15.93
N LEU A 48 13.64 3.57 16.03
CA LEU A 48 13.78 2.76 17.23
C LEU A 48 14.25 3.62 18.41
N ASN A 49 13.66 3.43 19.59
CA ASN A 49 13.93 4.21 20.81
C ASN A 49 13.63 5.73 20.68
N SER A 50 12.72 6.11 19.79
CA SER A 50 12.21 7.48 19.70
C SER A 50 10.78 7.60 20.28
N GLU A 51 10.24 8.81 20.30
CA GLU A 51 8.84 9.10 20.63
C GLU A 51 7.88 8.85 19.45
N GLU A 52 8.40 8.49 18.27
CA GLU A 52 7.59 8.20 17.09
C GLU A 52 6.80 6.90 17.28
N HIS A 53 5.55 6.90 16.84
CA HIS A 53 4.67 5.73 16.88
C HIS A 53 3.71 5.72 15.69
N ILE A 54 3.37 4.52 15.23
CA ILE A 54 2.45 4.27 14.14
C ILE A 54 1.09 3.92 14.74
N ASP A 55 0.09 4.73 14.39
CA ASP A 55 -1.32 4.43 14.62
C ASP A 55 -1.92 3.78 13.37
N ILE A 56 -2.41 2.55 13.53
CA ILE A 56 -3.05 1.77 12.47
C ILE A 56 -4.55 1.72 12.77
N GLY A 57 -5.34 2.48 12.02
CA GLY A 57 -6.80 2.45 12.07
C GLY A 57 -7.37 1.55 10.99
N PHE A 58 -8.41 0.78 11.27
CA PHE A 58 -9.16 0.01 10.27
C PHE A 58 -10.58 -0.27 10.74
N ASP A 59 -11.47 -0.57 9.81
CA ASP A 59 -12.86 -0.90 10.10
C ASP A 59 -13.18 -2.33 9.70
N LEU A 60 -13.93 -3.02 10.55
CA LEU A 60 -14.60 -4.27 10.21
C LEU A 60 -16.05 -3.95 9.81
N ILE A 61 -16.43 -4.25 8.57
CA ILE A 61 -17.80 -4.00 8.09
C ILE A 61 -18.77 -4.98 8.77
N GLY A 62 -19.90 -4.45 9.23
CA GLY A 62 -20.89 -5.15 10.06
C GLY A 62 -20.98 -4.59 11.47
N ASP A 63 -21.84 -5.16 12.29
CA ASP A 63 -22.08 -4.78 13.69
C ASP A 63 -21.66 -5.86 14.70
N ASP A 64 -21.04 -6.94 14.22
CA ASP A 64 -20.59 -8.04 15.05
C ASP A 64 -19.40 -7.65 15.95
N ASN A 65 -19.52 -8.00 17.22
CA ASN A 65 -18.39 -7.95 18.15
C ASN A 65 -17.49 -9.16 17.93
N VAL A 66 -16.37 -8.94 17.25
CA VAL A 66 -15.37 -9.97 16.97
C VAL A 66 -14.13 -9.72 17.84
N SER A 67 -13.70 -10.75 18.56
CA SER A 67 -12.38 -10.75 19.21
C SER A 67 -11.30 -10.83 18.15
N LEU A 68 -10.57 -9.73 18.01
CA LEU A 68 -9.45 -9.60 17.08
C LEU A 68 -8.14 -9.67 17.86
N TYR A 69 -7.15 -10.26 17.22
CA TYR A 69 -5.79 -10.31 17.72
C TYR A 69 -4.85 -9.87 16.62
N TYR A 70 -3.67 -9.41 17.00
CA TYR A 70 -2.60 -9.13 16.06
C TYR A 70 -1.30 -9.79 16.49
N ARG A 71 -0.48 -10.04 15.48
CA ARG A 71 0.91 -10.46 15.64
C ARG A 71 1.79 -9.59 14.75
N ILE A 72 3.06 -9.50 15.12
CA ILE A 72 4.08 -8.80 14.36
C ILE A 72 5.14 -9.84 14.00
N TYR A 73 5.63 -9.78 12.77
CA TYR A 73 6.79 -10.57 12.36
C TYR A 73 7.72 -9.70 11.52
N ARG A 74 9.01 -9.94 11.70
CA ARG A 74 10.09 -9.31 10.93
C ARG A 74 10.31 -10.11 9.65
N LEU A 75 10.44 -9.44 8.52
CA LEU A 75 10.73 -10.07 7.24
C LEU A 75 12.23 -10.41 7.14
N PRO A 76 12.60 -11.64 6.75
CA PRO A 76 13.98 -11.96 6.41
C PRO A 76 14.37 -11.27 5.09
N LYS A 77 15.67 -11.06 4.86
CA LYS A 77 16.19 -10.58 3.57
C LYS A 77 17.04 -11.64 2.87
N GLY A 78 16.88 -11.81 1.57
CA GLY A 78 17.65 -12.77 0.77
C GLY A 78 17.47 -14.21 1.24
N GLU A 79 18.57 -14.88 1.57
CA GLU A 79 18.60 -16.27 2.06
C GLU A 79 18.69 -16.38 3.59
N GLU A 80 18.47 -15.27 4.32
CA GLU A 80 18.47 -15.28 5.79
C GLU A 80 17.43 -16.24 6.37
N ALA A 81 17.82 -16.90 7.46
CA ALA A 81 16.89 -17.67 8.25
C ALA A 81 15.90 -16.75 8.98
N GLU A 82 14.65 -17.19 9.12
CA GLU A 82 13.67 -16.48 9.93
C GLU A 82 14.10 -16.50 11.41
N LEU A 83 14.29 -15.30 11.98
CA LEU A 83 14.61 -15.17 13.40
C LEU A 83 13.40 -15.54 14.26
N PRO A 84 13.60 -16.20 15.42
CA PRO A 84 12.52 -16.37 16.40
C PRO A 84 12.00 -15.02 16.90
N PRO A 85 10.67 -14.81 17.01
CA PRO A 85 10.09 -13.51 17.41
C PRO A 85 10.61 -12.94 18.74
N ILE A 86 11.01 -13.79 19.69
CA ILE A 86 11.58 -13.37 20.97
C ILE A 86 12.92 -12.61 20.84
N GLN A 87 13.60 -12.73 19.71
CA GLN A 87 14.84 -11.99 19.46
C GLN A 87 14.59 -10.53 19.06
N TYR A 88 13.47 -10.25 18.40
CA TYR A 88 13.19 -8.93 17.82
C TYR A 88 11.92 -8.25 18.35
N LEU A 89 11.15 -8.89 19.25
CA LEU A 89 10.00 -8.30 19.93
C LEU A 89 10.12 -8.43 21.45
N SER A 90 9.65 -7.41 22.17
CA SER A 90 9.49 -7.47 23.64
C SER A 90 8.49 -8.53 24.10
N ASN A 91 7.54 -8.89 23.22
CA ASN A 91 6.55 -9.93 23.44
C ASN A 91 6.22 -10.62 22.12
N SER A 92 6.32 -11.94 22.08
CA SER A 92 6.07 -12.75 20.88
C SER A 92 4.67 -13.37 20.83
N TRP A 93 3.90 -13.25 21.91
CA TRP A 93 2.54 -13.78 21.96
C TRP A 93 1.56 -12.88 21.19
N PRO A 94 0.53 -13.47 20.56
CA PRO A 94 -0.61 -12.72 20.06
C PRO A 94 -1.16 -11.72 21.06
N VAL A 95 -1.45 -10.52 20.60
CA VAL A 95 -2.00 -9.45 21.42
C VAL A 95 -3.44 -9.18 20.98
N GLU A 96 -4.37 -9.14 21.95
CA GLU A 96 -5.76 -8.78 21.67
C GLU A 96 -5.86 -7.29 21.26
N VAL A 97 -6.55 -7.05 20.14
CA VAL A 97 -6.92 -5.70 19.68
C VAL A 97 -8.00 -5.17 20.62
N SER A 98 -7.71 -4.04 21.26
CA SER A 98 -8.57 -3.53 22.33
C SER A 98 -9.68 -2.62 21.79
N GLY A 99 -10.89 -2.72 22.37
CA GLY A 99 -11.87 -1.63 22.41
C GLY A 99 -12.41 -1.14 21.06
N GLY A 100 -12.90 -2.04 20.20
CA GLY A 100 -13.61 -1.67 18.98
C GLY A 100 -14.76 -0.70 19.24
N ARG A 101 -14.91 0.31 18.37
CA ARG A 101 -15.92 1.37 18.49
C ARG A 101 -16.90 1.27 17.34
N HIS A 102 -18.17 1.01 17.63
CA HIS A 102 -19.22 0.94 16.62
C HIS A 102 -19.41 2.28 15.91
N SER A 103 -19.71 2.19 14.62
CA SER A 103 -20.14 3.31 13.79
C SER A 103 -21.43 3.95 14.33
N ARG A 104 -21.65 5.21 13.99
CA ARG A 104 -22.80 5.99 14.45
C ARG A 104 -23.46 6.68 13.27
N SER A 105 -24.77 6.51 13.16
CA SER A 105 -25.59 7.18 12.13
C SER A 105 -25.12 6.91 10.69
N THR A 106 -24.48 5.76 10.44
CA THR A 106 -24.05 5.32 9.11
C THR A 106 -25.02 4.30 8.53
N ARG A 107 -25.12 4.26 7.20
CA ARG A 107 -25.97 3.29 6.50
C ARG A 107 -25.33 1.91 6.41
N ILE A 108 -24.00 1.87 6.26
CA ILE A 108 -23.21 0.65 6.37
C ILE A 108 -22.64 0.63 7.79
N PRO A 109 -23.10 -0.29 8.66
CA PRO A 109 -22.53 -0.43 9.98
C PRO A 109 -21.10 -0.96 9.90
N TYR A 110 -20.25 -0.51 10.81
CA TYR A 110 -18.89 -1.03 10.97
C TYR A 110 -18.41 -0.89 12.42
N VAL A 111 -17.33 -1.60 12.76
CA VAL A 111 -16.62 -1.45 14.03
C VAL A 111 -15.20 -0.95 13.73
N HIS A 112 -14.85 0.21 14.26
CA HIS A 112 -13.54 0.83 14.10
C HIS A 112 -12.56 0.35 15.18
N TYR A 113 -11.36 -0.03 14.75
CA TYR A 113 -10.27 -0.48 15.61
C TYR A 113 -9.01 0.36 15.35
N GLU A 114 -8.22 0.56 16.41
CA GLU A 114 -6.94 1.25 16.35
C GLU A 114 -5.88 0.41 17.06
N ILE A 115 -4.70 0.31 16.45
CA ILE A 115 -3.52 -0.33 17.04
C ILE A 115 -2.35 0.64 16.94
N GLN A 116 -1.74 0.96 18.07
CA GLN A 116 -0.53 1.78 18.13
C GLN A 116 0.70 0.88 18.27
N ILE A 117 1.77 1.12 17.51
CA ILE A 117 3.07 0.44 17.61
C ILE A 117 4.21 1.48 17.62
N PRO A 118 5.19 1.38 18.53
CA PRO A 118 5.27 0.43 19.64
C PRO A 118 4.21 0.72 20.73
N ASN A 119 3.95 -0.27 21.58
CA ASN A 119 3.11 -0.10 22.78
C ASN A 119 3.59 -0.98 23.96
N GLU A 120 2.95 -0.81 25.12
CA GLU A 120 3.31 -1.54 26.35
C GLU A 120 3.24 -3.07 26.23
N LYS A 121 2.39 -3.59 25.32
CA LYS A 121 2.18 -5.03 25.14
C LYS A 121 3.18 -5.65 24.18
N VAL A 122 3.61 -4.91 23.15
CA VAL A 122 4.56 -5.37 22.13
C VAL A 122 5.30 -4.19 21.49
N SER A 123 6.62 -4.31 21.43
CA SER A 123 7.52 -3.32 20.85
C SER A 123 8.65 -4.04 20.10
N PRO A 124 8.96 -3.65 18.85
CA PRO A 124 10.18 -4.07 18.17
C PRO A 124 11.44 -3.69 18.97
N LEU A 125 12.39 -4.62 19.04
CA LEU A 125 13.68 -4.47 19.70
C LEU A 125 14.84 -4.33 18.71
N MET A 126 14.57 -4.60 17.43
CA MET A 126 15.55 -4.53 16.33
C MET A 126 14.97 -3.69 15.21
N SER A 127 15.84 -3.14 14.37
CA SER A 127 15.44 -2.57 13.08
C SER A 127 15.07 -3.68 12.09
N GLY A 128 14.30 -3.31 11.07
CA GLY A 128 13.88 -4.25 10.04
C GLY A 128 12.62 -3.81 9.31
N PHE A 129 12.27 -4.58 8.29
CA PHE A 129 10.95 -4.55 7.68
C PHE A 129 10.02 -5.49 8.45
N TYR A 130 8.85 -4.99 8.82
CA TYR A 130 7.88 -5.70 9.63
C TYR A 130 6.51 -5.75 8.96
N ILE A 131 5.74 -6.78 9.30
CA ILE A 131 4.32 -6.83 9.01
C ILE A 131 3.56 -6.99 10.33
N LEU A 132 2.59 -6.11 10.55
CA LEU A 132 1.53 -6.33 11.52
C LEU A 132 0.37 -7.04 10.82
N GLU A 133 -0.01 -8.21 11.31
CA GLU A 133 -1.14 -8.98 10.80
C GLU A 133 -2.23 -9.09 11.85
N VAL A 134 -3.44 -8.63 11.50
CA VAL A 134 -4.64 -8.78 12.33
C VAL A 134 -5.42 -10.00 11.87
N TYR A 135 -6.00 -10.73 12.80
CA TYR A 135 -6.81 -11.92 12.55
C TYR A 135 -7.87 -12.09 13.64
N SER A 136 -8.78 -13.05 13.44
CA SER A 136 -9.82 -13.43 14.39
C SER A 136 -9.68 -14.89 14.80
N ASN A 137 -10.39 -15.33 15.85
CA ASN A 137 -10.38 -16.74 16.26
C ASN A 137 -10.93 -17.71 15.19
N ASP A 138 -11.77 -17.21 14.27
CA ASP A 138 -12.33 -18.00 13.17
C ASP A 138 -11.42 -17.99 11.92
N THR A 139 -10.26 -17.34 11.99
CA THR A 139 -9.33 -17.24 10.87
C THR A 139 -8.61 -18.56 10.66
N ASP A 140 -8.70 -19.13 9.45
CA ASP A 140 -7.89 -20.29 9.07
C ASP A 140 -6.47 -19.85 8.68
N TYR A 141 -5.54 -19.96 9.63
CA TYR A 141 -4.13 -19.63 9.41
C TYR A 141 -3.45 -20.51 8.36
N SER A 142 -3.95 -21.72 8.11
CA SER A 142 -3.36 -22.64 7.13
C SER A 142 -3.52 -22.14 5.68
N ARG A 143 -4.42 -21.18 5.48
CA ARG A 143 -4.68 -20.52 4.20
C ARG A 143 -4.06 -19.14 4.09
N GLY A 144 -3.33 -18.69 5.12
CA GLY A 144 -2.69 -17.37 5.15
C GLY A 144 -3.68 -16.19 5.23
N GLU A 145 -4.86 -16.40 5.81
CA GLU A 145 -6.01 -15.49 5.74
C GLU A 145 -6.04 -14.41 6.85
N GLY A 146 -4.94 -13.70 7.08
CA GLY A 146 -4.99 -12.47 7.87
C GLY A 146 -6.10 -11.53 7.36
N LEU A 147 -6.80 -10.85 8.27
CA LEU A 147 -7.87 -9.90 7.92
C LEU A 147 -7.29 -8.61 7.31
N VAL A 148 -6.16 -8.15 7.85
CA VAL A 148 -5.37 -7.05 7.31
C VAL A 148 -3.89 -7.28 7.61
N ARG A 149 -3.03 -6.92 6.66
CA ARG A 149 -1.58 -6.89 6.82
C ARG A 149 -1.10 -5.48 6.56
N VAL A 150 -0.42 -4.89 7.54
CA VAL A 150 0.12 -3.54 7.46
C VAL A 150 1.63 -3.63 7.54
N PRO A 151 2.35 -3.40 6.43
CA PRO A 151 3.81 -3.31 6.46
C PRO A 151 4.23 -2.01 7.15
N PHE A 152 5.33 -2.06 7.89
CA PHE A 152 6.00 -0.90 8.44
C PHE A 152 7.49 -1.18 8.64
N THR A 153 8.29 -0.13 8.76
CA THR A 153 9.75 -0.26 8.95
C THR A 153 10.19 0.33 10.28
N VAL A 154 11.14 -0.33 10.93
CA VAL A 154 11.79 0.15 12.15
C VAL A 154 13.22 0.51 11.81
N VAL A 155 13.60 1.75 12.07
CA VAL A 155 14.90 2.32 11.65
C VAL A 155 15.76 2.63 12.87
N GLU A 156 17.02 2.24 12.83
CA GLU A 156 18.04 2.75 13.74
C GLU A 156 18.77 3.91 13.06
N PRO A 157 18.63 5.16 13.49
CA PRO A 157 19.18 6.31 12.77
C PRO A 157 20.68 6.47 13.05
N PHE A 158 21.51 5.55 12.56
CA PHE A 158 22.96 5.66 12.71
C PHE A 158 23.62 6.38 11.54
N LEU A 159 23.01 6.32 10.35
CA LEU A 159 23.50 6.91 9.12
C LEU A 159 22.50 7.94 8.60
N ASP A 160 23.03 9.07 8.17
CA ASP A 160 22.26 10.10 7.47
C ASP A 160 22.15 9.77 5.99
N VAL A 161 20.97 10.03 5.41
CA VAL A 161 20.66 9.68 4.03
C VAL A 161 20.11 10.91 3.33
N ASP A 162 20.70 11.25 2.20
CA ASP A 162 20.31 12.38 1.37
C ASP A 162 19.91 11.90 -0.03
N LEU A 163 18.84 12.48 -0.58
CA LEU A 163 18.36 12.20 -1.93
C LEU A 163 18.56 13.43 -2.82
N GLU A 164 19.22 13.22 -3.95
CA GLU A 164 19.39 14.23 -4.97
C GLU A 164 18.69 13.77 -6.26
N PHE A 165 17.77 14.60 -6.76
CA PHE A 165 17.06 14.31 -8.00
C PHE A 165 17.82 14.91 -9.17
N GLN A 166 18.35 14.04 -10.03
CA GLN A 166 19.09 14.49 -11.20
C GLN A 166 18.12 14.61 -12.39
N SER A 167 18.04 15.83 -12.93
CA SER A 167 17.34 16.11 -14.17
C SER A 167 18.37 16.40 -15.25
N PHE A 168 18.78 15.38 -16.00
CA PHE A 168 19.58 15.59 -17.19
C PHE A 168 18.71 16.19 -18.29
N ASN A 169 18.71 17.52 -18.40
CA ASN A 169 18.26 18.21 -19.62
C ASN A 169 19.39 18.17 -20.66
N ILE A 170 19.74 16.98 -21.14
CA ILE A 170 20.56 16.88 -22.34
C ILE A 170 19.61 17.15 -23.53
N GLU A 171 19.94 18.09 -24.41
CA GLU A 171 19.17 18.32 -25.63
C GLU A 171 19.02 16.99 -26.40
N GLY A 172 17.77 16.52 -26.53
CA GLY A 172 17.44 15.24 -27.17
C GLY A 172 17.16 14.09 -26.21
N ASP A 173 17.32 14.27 -24.89
CA ASP A 173 16.87 13.29 -23.90
C ASP A 173 15.33 13.34 -23.79
N LEU A 174 14.70 12.27 -24.28
CA LEU A 174 13.26 12.05 -24.22
C LEU A 174 12.87 11.13 -23.06
N SER A 175 13.80 10.83 -22.13
CA SER A 175 13.49 9.92 -21.04
C SER A 175 12.39 10.48 -20.15
N GLN A 176 11.45 9.59 -19.82
CA GLN A 176 10.35 9.86 -18.90
C GLN A 176 10.73 9.46 -17.46
N ASP A 177 12.04 9.32 -17.22
CA ASP A 177 12.56 8.70 -16.01
C ASP A 177 12.98 9.77 -14.99
N GLN A 178 12.80 9.43 -13.72
CA GLN A 178 13.24 10.18 -12.57
C GLN A 178 14.41 9.44 -11.94
N GLU A 179 15.57 10.10 -11.89
CA GLU A 179 16.80 9.56 -11.33
C GLU A 179 16.98 10.06 -9.90
N VAL A 180 17.05 9.12 -8.96
CA VAL A 180 17.24 9.39 -7.54
C VAL A 180 18.67 8.98 -7.18
N ALA A 181 19.56 9.95 -7.08
CA ALA A 181 20.88 9.76 -6.54
C ALA A 181 20.79 9.72 -5.01
N VAL A 182 21.60 8.86 -4.37
CA VAL A 182 21.60 8.68 -2.92
C VAL A 182 22.99 8.89 -2.36
N THR A 183 23.09 9.68 -1.30
CA THR A 183 24.31 9.77 -0.49
C THR A 183 24.02 9.27 0.92
N VAL A 184 24.80 8.29 1.37
CA VAL A 184 24.76 7.76 2.74
C VAL A 184 25.99 8.28 3.48
N GLN A 185 25.77 8.95 4.61
CA GLN A 185 26.83 9.59 5.40
C GLN A 185 26.95 8.93 6.78
N ASP A 186 28.19 8.73 7.22
CA ASP A 186 28.57 8.22 8.53
C ASP A 186 29.52 9.23 9.17
N GLU A 187 28.95 10.25 9.83
CA GLU A 187 29.73 11.33 10.45
C GLU A 187 30.77 10.79 11.44
N ASP A 188 30.45 9.69 12.11
CA ASP A 188 31.31 9.02 13.09
C ASP A 188 32.32 8.04 12.46
N SER A 189 32.18 7.73 11.16
CA SER A 189 33.00 6.79 10.39
C SER A 189 33.17 5.41 11.04
N LYS A 190 32.15 4.92 11.74
CA LYS A 190 32.22 3.67 12.52
C LYS A 190 31.59 2.48 11.81
N LEU A 191 30.58 2.71 10.98
CA LEU A 191 29.70 1.71 10.38
C LEU A 191 30.06 1.40 8.92
N LEU A 192 30.59 2.37 8.17
CA LEU A 192 30.95 2.17 6.75
C LEU A 192 32.26 1.41 6.51
N LYS A 193 32.69 0.54 7.44
CA LYS A 193 33.96 -0.20 7.31
C LYS A 193 34.00 -1.13 6.11
N ASN A 194 32.85 -1.71 5.76
CA ASN A 194 32.67 -2.58 4.60
C ASN A 194 31.51 -2.06 3.75
N PRO A 195 31.77 -1.17 2.78
CA PRO A 195 30.72 -0.62 1.91
C PRO A 195 29.95 -1.66 1.09
N GLN A 196 30.47 -2.88 0.93
CA GLN A 196 29.78 -3.99 0.26
C GLN A 196 28.65 -4.58 1.11
N ASP A 197 28.65 -4.34 2.42
CA ASP A 197 27.63 -4.81 3.35
C ASP A 197 26.46 -3.80 3.42
N ILE A 198 26.50 -2.72 2.64
CA ILE A 198 25.49 -1.67 2.60
C ILE A 198 24.73 -1.72 1.28
N THR A 199 23.43 -1.88 1.40
CA THR A 199 22.48 -1.78 0.29
C THR A 199 21.48 -0.66 0.57
N VAL A 200 21.11 0.13 -0.43
CA VAL A 200 20.04 1.13 -0.30
C VAL A 200 18.81 0.66 -1.06
N GLU A 201 17.66 0.65 -0.40
CA GLU A 201 16.37 0.47 -1.07
C GLU A 201 15.66 1.81 -1.19
N VAL A 202 15.29 2.20 -2.42
CA VAL A 202 14.54 3.41 -2.71
C VAL A 202 13.13 3.02 -3.15
N TRP A 203 12.12 3.54 -2.48
CA TRP A 203 10.71 3.22 -2.65
C TRP A 203 9.95 4.46 -3.15
N LYS A 204 9.10 4.30 -4.15
CA LYS A 204 8.29 5.37 -4.74
C LYS A 204 6.87 5.36 -4.17
N ASN A 205 6.40 6.54 -3.74
CA ASN A 205 5.06 6.80 -3.20
C ASN A 205 4.66 5.75 -2.15
N TYR A 206 3.46 5.17 -2.27
CA TYR A 206 2.95 4.15 -1.35
C TYR A 206 3.48 2.74 -1.67
N ALA A 207 4.81 2.61 -1.82
CA ALA A 207 5.48 1.37 -2.19
C ALA A 207 5.03 0.80 -3.55
N GLU A 208 4.75 1.68 -4.52
CA GLU A 208 4.25 1.27 -5.83
C GLU A 208 5.33 0.67 -6.74
N ASP A 209 6.56 1.16 -6.57
CA ASP A 209 7.76 0.67 -7.24
C ASP A 209 8.96 0.84 -6.29
N TYR A 210 10.00 0.02 -6.46
CA TYR A 210 11.24 0.14 -5.68
C TYR A 210 12.50 -0.22 -6.49
N ARG A 211 13.64 0.32 -6.06
CA ARG A 211 14.96 -0.01 -6.62
C ARG A 211 15.92 -0.35 -5.50
N GLU A 212 16.73 -1.37 -5.71
CA GLU A 212 17.81 -1.74 -4.83
C GLU A 212 19.15 -1.28 -5.42
N LEU A 213 19.96 -0.60 -4.61
CA LEU A 213 21.28 -0.09 -4.96
C LEU A 213 22.31 -0.80 -4.06
N SER A 214 23.00 -1.80 -4.62
CA SER A 214 23.99 -2.62 -3.90
C SER A 214 25.43 -2.32 -4.31
N ILE A 215 25.65 -1.54 -5.37
CA ILE A 215 27.00 -1.24 -5.87
C ILE A 215 27.20 0.29 -5.90
N PRO A 216 28.02 0.87 -5.00
CA PRO A 216 28.26 2.31 -4.97
C PRO A 216 28.90 2.87 -6.24
N SER A 217 28.63 4.13 -6.62
CA SER A 217 29.44 4.85 -7.60
C SER A 217 30.78 5.28 -7.02
N GLN A 218 30.76 5.79 -5.79
CA GLN A 218 31.94 6.30 -5.09
C GLN A 218 31.89 5.89 -3.63
N ILE A 219 33.07 5.60 -3.07
CA ILE A 219 33.25 5.25 -1.66
C ILE A 219 34.31 6.19 -1.10
N HIS A 220 33.94 6.90 -0.06
CA HIS A 220 34.83 7.76 0.74
C HIS A 220 34.93 7.18 2.16
N SER A 221 35.76 7.78 3.02
CA SER A 221 35.91 7.32 4.40
C SER A 221 34.67 7.53 5.26
N ASP A 222 33.88 8.56 4.93
CA ASP A 222 32.75 9.09 5.69
C ASP A 222 31.42 9.03 4.93
N LYS A 223 31.44 8.62 3.65
CA LYS A 223 30.22 8.52 2.84
C LYS A 223 30.30 7.52 1.69
N ILE A 224 29.13 7.02 1.31
CA ILE A 224 28.89 6.22 0.10
C ILE A 224 27.97 7.01 -0.82
N VAL A 225 28.28 7.08 -2.11
CA VAL A 225 27.52 7.82 -3.11
C VAL A 225 27.03 6.89 -4.22
N TYR A 226 25.74 6.98 -4.54
CA TYR A 226 25.06 6.35 -5.65
C TYR A 226 24.58 7.46 -6.60
N ASP A 227 25.41 7.85 -7.56
CA ASP A 227 25.15 8.97 -8.50
C ASP A 227 24.67 8.47 -9.88
N ALA A 228 24.51 9.37 -10.86
CA ALA A 228 24.10 9.15 -12.26
C ALA A 228 24.47 7.80 -12.91
N ARG A 229 25.61 7.19 -12.57
CA ARG A 229 26.01 5.90 -13.14
C ARG A 229 25.26 4.70 -12.55
N ARG A 230 24.75 4.85 -11.32
CA ARG A 230 24.11 3.82 -10.49
C ARG A 230 23.00 4.41 -9.61
N ALA A 231 22.33 5.46 -10.07
CA ALA A 231 21.19 6.06 -9.41
C ALA A 231 19.99 5.09 -9.48
N ALA A 232 19.03 5.27 -8.58
CA ALA A 232 17.75 4.57 -8.68
C ALA A 232 16.91 5.24 -9.77
N ILE A 233 16.63 4.51 -10.85
CA ILE A 233 15.89 5.02 -12.01
C ILE A 233 14.45 4.53 -11.96
N PHE A 234 13.50 5.46 -11.90
CA PHE A 234 12.07 5.20 -11.89
C PHE A 234 11.40 5.78 -13.13
N ARG A 235 10.33 5.16 -13.61
CA ARG A 235 9.42 5.86 -14.50
C ARG A 235 8.68 6.94 -13.70
N GLY A 236 8.53 8.13 -14.28
CA GLY A 236 7.96 9.27 -13.56
C GLY A 236 6.47 9.12 -13.23
N GLY A 237 5.68 8.39 -14.01
CA GLY A 237 4.24 8.27 -13.85
C GLY A 237 3.51 9.55 -14.24
N SER A 238 2.29 9.70 -13.74
CA SER A 238 1.45 10.89 -13.87
C SER A 238 0.93 11.30 -12.49
N GLU A 239 0.55 12.57 -12.33
CA GLU A 239 -0.14 13.04 -11.11
C GLU A 239 -1.42 12.21 -10.89
N TYR A 240 -1.79 12.01 -9.63
CA TYR A 240 -2.96 11.25 -9.23
C TYR A 240 -4.24 12.02 -9.54
N GLU A 241 -5.25 11.28 -9.99
CA GLU A 241 -6.62 11.77 -10.01
C GLU A 241 -7.17 11.80 -8.58
N HIS A 242 -8.20 12.60 -8.32
CA HIS A 242 -8.82 12.63 -6.99
C HIS A 242 -10.32 12.83 -7.06
N PHE A 243 -10.99 12.35 -6.02
CA PHE A 243 -12.34 12.77 -5.69
C PHE A 243 -12.42 13.11 -4.20
N ASP A 244 -13.38 13.95 -3.85
CA ASP A 244 -13.65 14.33 -2.47
C ASP A 244 -15.15 14.24 -2.25
N LEU A 245 -15.58 13.43 -1.28
CA LEU A 245 -16.98 13.32 -0.90
C LEU A 245 -17.10 13.60 0.59
N LEU A 246 -17.49 14.82 0.93
CA LEU A 246 -17.52 15.30 2.32
C LEU A 246 -18.92 15.32 2.91
N ASP A 247 -19.94 15.52 2.08
CA ASP A 247 -21.35 15.48 2.49
C ASP A 247 -22.27 15.46 1.25
N ILE A 248 -23.02 14.37 1.10
CA ILE A 248 -24.01 14.22 0.01
C ILE A 248 -25.14 15.25 0.15
N SER A 249 -25.57 15.55 1.38
CA SER A 249 -26.77 16.36 1.64
C SER A 249 -26.59 17.83 1.27
N SER A 250 -25.40 18.39 1.52
CA SER A 250 -25.03 19.75 1.12
C SER A 250 -24.45 19.84 -0.30
N GLY A 251 -24.22 18.70 -0.97
CA GLY A 251 -23.56 18.68 -2.28
C GLY A 251 -22.06 18.95 -2.21
N SER A 252 -21.43 18.76 -1.06
CA SER A 252 -19.98 18.93 -0.86
C SER A 252 -19.23 17.75 -1.46
N MET A 253 -19.10 17.78 -2.79
CA MET A 253 -18.46 16.74 -3.59
C MET A 253 -17.66 17.30 -4.77
N LEU A 254 -16.52 16.68 -5.09
CA LEU A 254 -15.64 17.02 -6.20
C LEU A 254 -15.15 15.73 -6.89
N GLY A 255 -14.98 15.77 -8.22
CA GLY A 255 -14.47 14.61 -8.98
C GLY A 255 -15.46 13.45 -9.09
N ILE A 256 -16.75 13.71 -8.89
CA ILE A 256 -17.83 12.71 -8.90
C ILE A 256 -18.81 13.06 -10.02
N ASP A 257 -19.17 12.06 -10.83
CA ASP A 257 -20.17 12.20 -11.89
C ASP A 257 -21.59 12.12 -11.30
N SER A 258 -21.85 11.06 -10.52
CA SER A 258 -23.17 10.87 -9.92
C SER A 258 -23.14 10.01 -8.66
N VAL A 259 -24.14 10.21 -7.80
CA VAL A 259 -24.37 9.41 -6.60
C VAL A 259 -25.78 8.83 -6.66
N VAL A 260 -25.87 7.50 -6.53
CA VAL A 260 -27.13 6.75 -6.56
C VAL A 260 -27.32 6.03 -5.24
N LEU A 261 -28.50 6.17 -4.65
CA LEU A 261 -28.86 5.39 -3.48
C LEU A 261 -29.61 4.12 -3.89
N ALA A 262 -29.06 2.96 -3.53
CA ALA A 262 -29.65 1.65 -3.74
C ALA A 262 -30.01 0.98 -2.40
N SER A 263 -30.55 -0.24 -2.46
CA SER A 263 -30.96 -1.00 -1.27
C SER A 263 -29.78 -1.36 -0.36
N ASN A 264 -28.59 -1.56 -0.93
CA ASN A 264 -27.35 -1.95 -0.26
C ASN A 264 -26.42 -0.77 0.07
N GLY A 265 -26.85 0.48 -0.14
CA GLY A 265 -26.09 1.66 0.22
C GLY A 265 -25.95 2.68 -0.91
N TYR A 266 -25.01 3.59 -0.74
CA TYR A 266 -24.69 4.62 -1.73
C TYR A 266 -23.65 4.09 -2.73
N HIS A 267 -23.93 4.34 -4.01
CA HIS A 267 -23.04 4.09 -5.12
C HIS A 267 -22.55 5.42 -5.68
N VAL A 268 -21.24 5.59 -5.78
CA VAL A 268 -20.60 6.80 -6.29
C VAL A 268 -19.95 6.44 -7.61
N TYR A 269 -20.34 7.11 -8.69
CA TYR A 269 -19.76 6.92 -10.01
C TYR A 269 -18.79 8.07 -10.27
N LEU A 270 -17.54 7.72 -10.56
CA LEU A 270 -16.54 8.69 -10.98
C LEU A 270 -16.62 8.91 -12.50
N PRO A 271 -16.14 10.06 -13.01
CA PRO A 271 -15.96 10.24 -14.44
C PRO A 271 -15.10 9.12 -15.05
N MET A 272 -15.34 8.81 -16.32
CA MET A 272 -14.51 7.85 -17.07
C MET A 272 -13.06 8.37 -17.12
N GLY A 273 -12.13 7.58 -16.58
CA GLY A 273 -10.70 7.80 -16.72
C GLY A 273 -10.28 7.60 -18.17
N HIS A 274 -9.31 8.39 -18.63
CA HIS A 274 -8.81 8.31 -20.00
C HIS A 274 -7.41 7.74 -20.03
N ASN A 275 -7.14 6.88 -21.01
CA ASN A 275 -5.78 6.45 -21.29
C ASN A 275 -4.98 7.60 -21.92
N ARG A 276 -3.94 8.06 -21.21
CA ARG A 276 -3.11 9.20 -21.59
C ARG A 276 -1.63 8.84 -21.80
N ILE A 277 -1.32 7.56 -21.99
CA ILE A 277 0.06 7.07 -22.17
C ILE A 277 0.86 7.85 -23.24
N ASP A 278 0.20 8.22 -24.35
CA ASP A 278 0.83 8.96 -25.46
C ASP A 278 0.44 10.45 -25.49
N ARG A 279 -0.05 10.99 -24.37
CA ARG A 279 -0.44 12.39 -24.25
C ARG A 279 0.66 13.22 -23.57
N PRO A 280 0.73 14.53 -23.83
CA PRO A 280 1.63 15.41 -23.11
C PRO A 280 1.30 15.45 -21.61
N TYR A 281 2.32 15.72 -20.79
CA TYR A 281 2.18 15.92 -19.36
C TYR A 281 1.15 17.02 -19.05
N ILE A 282 0.31 16.77 -18.04
CA ILE A 282 -0.64 17.73 -17.48
C ILE A 282 -0.34 17.82 -15.99
N PHE A 283 0.10 19.00 -15.55
CA PHE A 283 0.27 19.28 -14.13
C PHE A 283 -1.10 19.33 -13.45
N GLN A 284 -1.22 18.59 -12.36
CA GLN A 284 -2.34 18.61 -11.43
C GLN A 284 -1.78 18.51 -10.01
N PRO A 285 -2.08 19.48 -9.12
CA PRO A 285 -1.65 19.36 -7.74
C PRO A 285 -2.26 18.13 -7.07
N ASP A 286 -1.43 17.31 -6.46
CA ASP A 286 -1.81 16.13 -5.69
C ASP A 286 -0.95 15.99 -4.42
N LEU A 287 -1.15 14.89 -3.70
CA LEU A 287 -0.41 14.49 -2.52
C LEU A 287 0.16 13.07 -2.70
N ASP A 288 0.62 12.74 -3.92
CA ASP A 288 1.24 11.47 -4.30
C ASP A 288 0.43 10.21 -3.93
N GLY A 289 -0.91 10.27 -4.01
CA GLY A 289 -1.79 9.13 -3.73
C GLY A 289 -2.46 9.16 -2.36
N LYS A 290 -2.49 10.32 -1.68
CA LYS A 290 -2.97 10.47 -0.30
C LYS A 290 -4.45 10.14 -0.14
N ARG A 291 -4.78 9.56 1.02
CA ARG A 291 -6.16 9.48 1.52
C ARG A 291 -6.35 10.31 2.78
N LYS A 292 -7.52 10.94 2.94
CA LYS A 292 -7.95 11.60 4.18
C LYS A 292 -9.42 11.27 4.48
N ILE A 293 -9.66 10.54 5.57
CA ILE A 293 -11.02 10.31 6.10
C ILE A 293 -11.49 11.61 6.77
N ARG A 294 -12.54 12.23 6.23
CA ARG A 294 -13.08 13.50 6.73
C ARG A 294 -14.51 13.73 6.26
N SER A 295 -15.24 14.60 6.96
CA SER A 295 -16.61 14.96 6.65
C SER A 295 -16.85 16.44 6.95
N THR A 296 -17.74 17.07 6.18
CA THR A 296 -18.27 18.42 6.48
C THR A 296 -19.74 18.37 6.89
N ALA A 297 -20.32 17.17 7.02
CA ALA A 297 -21.71 17.01 7.39
C ALA A 297 -21.96 17.57 8.81
N TYR A 298 -23.07 18.28 8.96
CA TYR A 298 -23.45 18.87 10.24
C TYR A 298 -23.62 17.80 11.32
N GLY A 299 -22.96 18.00 12.47
CA GLY A 299 -23.02 17.08 13.60
C GLY A 299 -22.00 15.95 13.57
N VAL A 300 -21.20 15.82 12.50
CA VAL A 300 -20.07 14.89 12.47
C VAL A 300 -18.86 15.52 13.16
N SER A 301 -18.34 14.82 14.16
CA SER A 301 -17.19 15.25 14.97
C SER A 301 -16.05 14.22 14.95
N LEU A 302 -16.36 12.95 14.68
CA LEU A 302 -15.42 11.85 14.58
C LEU A 302 -15.65 11.13 13.26
N PRO A 303 -15.04 11.60 12.14
CA PRO A 303 -15.18 10.96 10.83
C PRO A 303 -14.82 9.46 10.83
N GLU A 304 -13.97 9.01 11.75
CA GLU A 304 -13.68 7.59 11.90
C GLU A 304 -14.87 6.76 12.38
N LEU A 305 -15.81 7.31 13.14
CA LEU A 305 -17.00 6.59 13.63
C LEU A 305 -18.29 6.99 12.91
N GLU A 306 -18.30 8.17 12.30
CA GLU A 306 -19.50 8.80 11.74
C GLU A 306 -19.42 8.95 10.21
N GLY A 307 -18.29 8.57 9.61
CA GLY A 307 -18.08 8.61 8.16
C GLY A 307 -18.80 7.47 7.45
N GLU A 308 -19.58 7.81 6.42
CA GLU A 308 -20.27 6.83 5.60
C GLU A 308 -19.31 6.01 4.73
N TYR A 309 -19.74 4.81 4.35
CA TYR A 309 -19.07 4.01 3.32
C TYR A 309 -19.84 4.06 2.01
N TYR A 310 -19.09 4.11 0.92
CA TYR A 310 -19.61 4.21 -0.44
C TYR A 310 -19.04 3.09 -1.31
N THR A 311 -19.88 2.46 -2.12
CA THR A 311 -19.37 1.65 -3.24
C THR A 311 -18.98 2.59 -4.37
N VAL A 312 -17.69 2.85 -4.52
CA VAL A 312 -17.15 3.76 -5.54
C VAL A 312 -16.83 2.96 -6.80
N HIS A 313 -17.35 3.40 -7.93
CA HIS A 313 -17.18 2.78 -9.24
C HIS A 313 -16.14 3.54 -10.05
N PHE A 314 -15.07 2.83 -10.40
CA PHE A 314 -13.98 3.31 -11.23
C PHE A 314 -14.13 2.73 -12.63
N ALA A 315 -13.89 3.55 -13.64
CA ALA A 315 -13.92 3.15 -15.03
C ALA A 315 -12.78 3.83 -15.77
N LEU A 316 -12.10 3.08 -16.62
CA LEU A 316 -10.99 3.53 -17.45
C LEU A 316 -11.26 3.13 -18.90
N GLU A 317 -11.03 4.05 -19.80
CA GLU A 317 -11.00 3.79 -21.24
C GLU A 317 -9.94 2.71 -21.55
N TYR A 318 -10.44 1.55 -21.98
CA TYR A 318 -9.62 0.43 -22.41
C TYR A 318 -9.62 0.39 -23.93
N GLU A 319 -8.74 1.21 -24.51
CA GLU A 319 -8.29 0.97 -25.88
C GLU A 319 -7.25 -0.17 -25.85
N PRO A 320 -7.17 -1.03 -26.88
CA PRO A 320 -6.04 -1.96 -27.04
C PRO A 320 -4.74 -1.20 -27.36
N VAL A 321 -4.22 -0.48 -26.36
CA VAL A 321 -3.12 0.48 -26.44
C VAL A 321 -1.79 -0.27 -26.47
N LYS A 322 -0.97 0.05 -27.49
CA LYS A 322 0.39 -0.48 -27.77
C LYS A 322 0.50 -2.01 -27.85
N ALA A 323 1.41 -2.52 -28.68
CA ALA A 323 1.60 -3.97 -28.81
C ALA A 323 2.03 -4.62 -27.48
N GLU A 324 2.72 -3.86 -26.61
CA GLU A 324 3.23 -4.34 -25.32
C GLU A 324 2.15 -4.57 -24.26
N LEU A 325 1.05 -3.79 -24.26
CA LEU A 325 -0.03 -3.94 -23.28
C LEU A 325 -1.19 -4.81 -23.79
N ARG A 326 -1.03 -5.45 -24.96
CA ARG A 326 -2.01 -6.40 -25.51
C ARG A 326 -1.99 -7.72 -24.75
N SER A 327 -3.11 -8.05 -24.12
CA SER A 327 -3.42 -9.32 -23.44
C SER A 327 -2.50 -9.71 -22.26
N GLY A 328 -3.07 -9.70 -21.06
CA GLY A 328 -2.44 -10.24 -19.86
C GLY A 328 -1.74 -9.22 -18.95
N CYS A 329 -1.94 -7.92 -19.17
CA CYS A 329 -1.66 -6.93 -18.14
C CYS A 329 -2.73 -7.00 -17.05
N VAL A 330 -2.34 -6.70 -15.81
CA VAL A 330 -3.29 -6.57 -14.69
C VAL A 330 -3.47 -5.09 -14.39
N PHE A 331 -4.69 -4.59 -14.64
CA PHE A 331 -5.07 -3.21 -14.37
C PHE A 331 -5.51 -3.07 -12.91
N ARG A 332 -5.02 -2.05 -12.22
CA ARG A 332 -5.30 -1.79 -10.80
C ARG A 332 -5.42 -0.29 -10.52
N LEU A 333 -5.89 0.01 -9.31
CA LEU A 333 -5.79 1.34 -8.70
C LEU A 333 -4.56 1.39 -7.80
N ALA A 334 -3.87 2.54 -7.81
CA ALA A 334 -2.74 2.86 -6.97
C ALA A 334 -3.03 4.08 -6.07
N GLY A 335 -2.32 4.22 -4.95
CA GLY A 335 -2.58 5.19 -3.87
C GLY A 335 -2.86 4.54 -2.50
N GLU A 336 -2.84 5.35 -1.44
CA GLU A 336 -2.98 4.93 -0.03
C GLU A 336 -4.23 4.12 0.24
N ALA A 337 -5.34 4.44 -0.43
CA ALA A 337 -6.61 3.76 -0.25
C ALA A 337 -6.60 2.29 -0.75
N PHE A 338 -5.59 1.91 -1.54
CA PHE A 338 -5.58 0.69 -2.34
C PHE A 338 -4.40 -0.24 -2.04
N CYS A 339 -3.35 0.26 -1.39
CA CYS A 339 -2.09 -0.48 -1.20
C CYS A 339 -2.19 -1.68 -0.25
N PHE A 340 -3.15 -1.70 0.69
CA PHE A 340 -3.31 -2.81 1.64
C PHE A 340 -4.11 -4.00 1.08
N PHE A 341 -4.89 -3.78 0.01
CA PHE A 341 -5.72 -4.81 -0.63
C PHE A 341 -5.69 -4.70 -2.16
N PRO A 342 -4.51 -4.81 -2.79
CA PRO A 342 -4.36 -4.61 -4.24
C PRO A 342 -5.16 -5.63 -5.07
N GLU A 343 -5.50 -6.79 -4.51
CA GLU A 343 -6.38 -7.77 -5.15
C GLU A 343 -7.80 -7.24 -5.36
N ARG A 344 -8.27 -6.33 -4.49
CA ARG A 344 -9.62 -5.75 -4.56
C ARG A 344 -9.74 -4.63 -5.58
N THR A 345 -8.62 -4.14 -6.10
CA THR A 345 -8.60 -3.05 -7.08
C THR A 345 -8.35 -3.53 -8.50
N THR A 346 -8.19 -4.85 -8.68
CA THR A 346 -8.01 -5.44 -10.01
C THR A 346 -9.24 -5.19 -10.87
N MET A 347 -9.03 -4.54 -12.02
CA MET A 347 -10.09 -4.13 -12.92
C MET A 347 -10.52 -5.26 -13.85
N GLN A 348 -11.82 -5.40 -14.05
CA GLN A 348 -12.41 -6.27 -15.05
C GLN A 348 -12.41 -5.56 -16.41
N ILE A 349 -12.11 -6.28 -17.47
CA ILE A 349 -12.06 -5.74 -18.83
C ILE A 349 -13.34 -6.12 -19.58
N ASP A 350 -14.09 -5.11 -20.00
CA ASP A 350 -15.16 -5.23 -20.98
C ASP A 350 -14.63 -4.83 -22.37
N GLU A 351 -14.16 -5.83 -23.11
CA GLU A 351 -13.64 -5.62 -24.47
C GLU A 351 -14.72 -5.13 -25.45
N ARG A 352 -16.00 -5.41 -25.18
CA ARG A 352 -17.09 -4.99 -26.08
C ARG A 352 -17.32 -3.49 -26.00
N ASN A 353 -17.23 -2.93 -24.79
CA ASN A 353 -17.42 -1.51 -24.54
C ASN A 353 -16.08 -0.74 -24.49
N GLY A 354 -14.94 -1.43 -24.53
CA GLY A 354 -13.63 -0.80 -24.45
C GLY A 354 -13.41 -0.14 -23.09
N THR A 355 -13.76 -0.82 -22.00
CA THR A 355 -13.67 -0.25 -20.65
C THR A 355 -13.07 -1.25 -19.67
N ALA A 356 -12.13 -0.80 -18.85
CA ALA A 356 -11.71 -1.50 -17.64
C ALA A 356 -12.44 -0.88 -16.45
N TYR A 357 -13.00 -1.68 -15.55
CA TYR A 357 -13.77 -1.16 -14.40
C TYR A 357 -13.57 -1.99 -13.13
N CYS A 358 -13.73 -1.35 -11.98
CA CYS A 358 -13.86 -2.02 -10.69
C CYS A 358 -14.72 -1.20 -9.73
N SER A 359 -15.14 -1.83 -8.64
CA SER A 359 -15.89 -1.17 -7.57
C SER A 359 -15.21 -1.45 -6.24
N VAL A 360 -14.96 -0.39 -5.46
CA VAL A 360 -14.27 -0.49 -4.17
C VAL A 360 -15.11 0.17 -3.09
N LEU A 361 -15.22 -0.48 -1.94
CA LEU A 361 -15.88 0.09 -0.76
C LEU A 361 -14.91 1.06 -0.07
N LEU A 362 -15.21 2.36 -0.11
CA LEU A 362 -14.36 3.42 0.43
C LEU A 362 -15.11 4.26 1.46
N LYS A 363 -14.39 4.66 2.51
CA LYS A 363 -14.91 5.52 3.57
C LYS A 363 -14.89 6.99 3.13
N GLN A 364 -15.85 7.76 3.62
CA GLN A 364 -16.03 9.18 3.32
C GLN A 364 -14.75 10.01 3.48
N GLY A 365 -14.51 10.89 2.52
CA GLY A 365 -13.40 11.84 2.54
C GLY A 365 -12.76 12.06 1.17
N TYR A 366 -11.48 12.42 1.22
CA TYR A 366 -10.63 12.71 0.06
C TYR A 366 -9.80 11.48 -0.30
N VAL A 367 -9.80 11.11 -1.58
CA VAL A 367 -9.06 9.96 -2.11
C VAL A 367 -8.36 10.36 -3.39
N GLU A 368 -7.04 10.27 -3.40
CA GLU A 368 -6.25 10.23 -4.63
C GLU A 368 -6.10 8.80 -5.15
N TYR A 369 -6.09 8.66 -6.46
CA TYR A 369 -5.98 7.38 -7.15
C TYR A 369 -5.30 7.55 -8.51
N ALA A 370 -4.54 6.54 -8.90
CA ALA A 370 -4.01 6.42 -10.25
C ALA A 370 -4.43 5.07 -10.85
N TYR A 371 -4.71 5.06 -12.15
CA TYR A 371 -4.88 3.82 -12.90
C TYR A 371 -3.50 3.31 -13.31
N THR A 372 -3.21 2.04 -13.02
CA THR A 372 -1.94 1.40 -13.39
C THR A 372 -2.19 0.09 -14.12
N ALA A 373 -1.24 -0.31 -14.96
CA ALA A 373 -1.19 -1.60 -15.61
C ALA A 373 0.15 -2.26 -15.34
N GLN A 374 0.12 -3.46 -14.75
CA GLN A 374 1.32 -4.26 -14.58
C GLN A 374 1.42 -5.26 -15.74
N ASP A 375 2.54 -5.24 -16.45
CA ASP A 375 2.79 -6.19 -17.53
C ASP A 375 3.35 -7.53 -17.04
N ARG A 376 3.57 -8.47 -17.96
CA ARG A 376 4.07 -9.83 -17.62
C ARG A 376 5.49 -9.86 -17.07
N SER A 377 6.28 -8.81 -17.30
CA SER A 377 7.61 -8.68 -16.71
C SER A 377 7.57 -8.15 -15.27
N GLY A 378 6.40 -7.70 -14.82
CA GLY A 378 6.21 -7.08 -13.52
C GLY A 378 6.36 -5.56 -13.54
N LEU A 379 6.74 -4.97 -14.67
CA LEU A 379 6.86 -3.52 -14.83
C LEU A 379 5.48 -2.86 -14.71
N LEU A 380 5.42 -1.81 -13.90
CA LEU A 380 4.25 -1.00 -13.67
C LEU A 380 4.22 0.17 -14.66
N HIS A 381 3.08 0.38 -15.30
CA HIS A 381 2.82 1.50 -16.21
C HIS A 381 1.65 2.33 -15.67
N HIS A 382 1.83 3.65 -15.58
CA HIS A 382 0.74 4.58 -15.28
C HIS A 382 -0.09 4.85 -16.53
N MET A 383 -1.41 4.67 -16.42
CA MET A 383 -2.31 4.89 -17.55
C MET A 383 -2.49 6.38 -17.87
N GLY A 384 -2.13 7.26 -16.93
CA GLY A 384 -2.05 8.70 -17.15
C GLY A 384 -0.81 9.15 -17.95
N GLY A 385 0.12 8.22 -18.24
CA GLY A 385 1.40 8.50 -18.89
C GLY A 385 2.57 8.39 -17.94
N GLU A 386 3.77 8.37 -18.53
CA GLU A 386 5.03 8.41 -17.81
C GLU A 386 5.68 9.75 -18.11
N HIS A 387 5.91 10.57 -17.09
CA HIS A 387 6.44 11.91 -17.24
C HIS A 387 7.48 12.24 -16.17
N ARG A 388 8.66 12.67 -16.61
CA ARG A 388 9.73 13.12 -15.69
C ARG A 388 9.28 14.29 -14.81
N GLN A 389 8.33 15.11 -15.27
CA GLN A 389 7.81 16.26 -14.52
C GLN A 389 6.95 15.88 -13.31
N THR A 390 6.36 14.67 -13.32
CA THR A 390 5.40 14.23 -12.31
C THR A 390 5.97 14.35 -10.90
N SER A 391 5.20 14.91 -9.98
CA SER A 391 5.59 14.94 -8.58
C SER A 391 5.47 13.54 -7.96
N ASN A 392 6.47 13.15 -7.18
CA ASN A 392 6.50 11.86 -6.49
C ASN A 392 7.27 11.98 -5.18
N THR A 393 6.91 11.17 -4.19
CA THR A 393 7.65 11.05 -2.95
C THR A 393 8.51 9.79 -2.96
N TYR A 394 9.79 9.94 -2.63
CA TYR A 394 10.76 8.85 -2.55
C TYR A 394 11.21 8.63 -1.11
N THR A 395 11.15 7.39 -0.63
CA THR A 395 11.68 6.97 0.67
C THR A 395 12.87 6.06 0.45
N ALA A 396 14.01 6.36 1.07
CA ALA A 396 15.19 5.50 1.03
C ALA A 396 15.45 4.86 2.39
N PHE A 397 15.84 3.59 2.38
CA PHE A 397 16.27 2.82 3.54
C PHE A 397 17.69 2.31 3.31
N VAL A 398 18.57 2.49 4.29
CA VAL A 398 19.91 1.92 4.27
C VAL A 398 19.90 0.60 5.03
N VAL A 399 20.08 -0.47 4.28
CA VAL A 399 20.15 -1.85 4.77
C VAL A 399 21.61 -2.21 4.97
N ALA A 400 21.98 -2.55 6.20
CA ALA A 400 23.31 -3.02 6.54
C ALA A 400 23.25 -4.51 6.90
N ASP A 401 23.97 -5.34 6.16
CA ASP A 401 24.16 -6.73 6.51
C ASP A 401 25.16 -6.81 7.67
N SER A 402 24.84 -7.57 8.71
CA SER A 402 25.70 -7.73 9.89
C SER A 402 26.28 -9.14 9.90
N PRO A 403 27.55 -9.33 9.46
CA PRO A 403 28.18 -10.65 9.42
C PRO A 403 28.30 -11.32 10.80
N ASN A 404 28.14 -10.57 11.88
CA ASN A 404 28.23 -11.06 13.25
C ASN A 404 26.88 -11.45 13.86
N GLU A 405 25.76 -11.01 13.27
CA GLU A 405 24.40 -11.16 13.84
C GLU A 405 23.52 -12.10 13.00
N ASP A 406 24.04 -12.66 11.91
CA ASP A 406 23.30 -13.51 10.95
C ASP A 406 21.97 -12.87 10.49
N SER A 407 21.92 -11.53 10.41
CA SER A 407 20.73 -10.72 10.08
C SER A 407 21.11 -9.32 9.58
N TYR A 408 20.27 -8.72 8.74
CA TYR A 408 20.37 -7.30 8.38
C TYR A 408 19.85 -6.34 9.46
N ARG A 409 20.16 -5.05 9.31
CA ARG A 409 19.62 -3.91 10.07
C ARG A 409 19.23 -2.78 9.12
N ILE A 410 18.26 -1.96 9.51
CA ILE A 410 17.93 -0.71 8.81
C ILE A 410 18.56 0.43 9.60
N VAL A 411 19.66 0.97 9.09
CA VAL A 411 20.57 1.86 9.83
C VAL A 411 20.48 3.33 9.42
N GLY A 412 19.53 3.66 8.54
CA GLY A 412 19.26 5.03 8.11
C GLY A 412 18.02 5.05 7.23
N ALA A 413 17.30 6.17 7.24
CA ALA A 413 16.17 6.39 6.34
C ALA A 413 15.95 7.88 6.08
N THR A 414 15.42 8.19 4.90
CA THR A 414 14.98 9.54 4.56
C THR A 414 13.79 9.50 3.63
N VAL A 415 13.01 10.58 3.58
CA VAL A 415 11.94 10.77 2.61
C VAL A 415 12.01 12.16 2.02
N GLN A 416 11.86 12.24 0.70
CA GLN A 416 11.89 13.50 -0.02
C GLN A 416 10.92 13.48 -1.20
N ARG A 417 10.19 14.58 -1.36
CA ARG A 417 9.30 14.79 -2.51
C ARG A 417 10.07 15.43 -3.65
N TYR A 418 10.07 14.76 -4.79
CA TYR A 418 10.48 15.31 -6.07
C TYR A 418 9.34 16.14 -6.66
N MET A 419 9.66 17.33 -7.15
CA MET A 419 8.75 18.18 -7.90
C MET A 419 9.45 18.57 -9.20
N GLY A 420 9.06 17.93 -10.31
CA GLY A 420 9.56 18.29 -11.63
C GLY A 420 8.91 19.59 -12.09
N LEU A 421 9.70 20.65 -12.24
CA LEU A 421 9.26 21.91 -12.85
C LEU A 421 9.37 21.86 -14.38
#